data_AF-W4RS44-F1
#
_entry.id   AF-W4RS44-F1
#
_cell.length_a   1.000
_cell.length_b   1.000
_cell.length_c   1.000
_cell.angle_alpha   90.00
_cell.angle_beta   90.00
_cell.angle_gamma   90.00
#
_symmetry.space_group_name_H-M   'P 1'
#
loop_
_entity.id
_entity.type
_entity.pdbx_description
1 polymer ?
#
loop_
_entity_poly.entity_id
_entity_poly.type
_entity_poly.pdbx_seq_one_letter_code
_entity_poly.pdbx_strand_id
1 'polypeptide(L)' 'MNLQRIEQDQARRIVDFLSGTVYAISGDIQRIGMNIFLCTPDNVEVTGNISELMQERDYQESRW' A
#
# COMPACT_ATOMS: atom_id res chain seq x y z
N MET A 1 -0.42 -0.70 -6.72
CA MET A 1 -1.46 -1.69 -7.09
C MET A 1 -2.76 -1.35 -6.41
N ASN A 2 -3.88 -1.39 -7.14
CA ASN A 2 -5.22 -1.08 -6.63
C ASN A 2 -6.06 -2.36 -6.55
N LEU A 3 -6.49 -2.72 -5.34
CA LEU A 3 -7.30 -3.89 -4.98
C LEU A 3 -8.73 -3.50 -4.58
N GLN A 4 -9.19 -2.27 -4.84
CA GLN A 4 -10.52 -1.78 -4.43
C GLN A 4 -11.69 -2.60 -5.02
N ARG A 5 -11.47 -3.26 -6.16
CA ARG A 5 -12.48 -4.09 -6.85
C ARG A 5 -12.28 -5.59 -6.66
N ILE A 6 -11.37 -5.99 -5.76
CA ILE A 6 -11.06 -7.39 -5.46
C ILE A 6 -11.74 -7.76 -4.15
N GLU A 7 -12.33 -8.95 -4.08
CA GLU A 7 -12.87 -9.48 -2.81
C GLU A 7 -11.77 -9.57 -1.75
N GLN A 8 -12.09 -9.26 -0.50
CA GLN A 8 -11.09 -9.17 0.58
C GLN A 8 -10.22 -10.43 0.71
N ASP A 9 -10.82 -11.61 0.54
CA ASP A 9 -10.12 -12.88 0.68
C ASP A 9 -9.06 -13.07 -0.43
N GLN A 10 -9.40 -12.68 -1.66
CA GLN A 10 -8.43 -12.68 -2.77
C GLN A 10 -7.40 -11.57 -2.63
N ALA A 11 -7.81 -10.38 -2.16
CA ALA A 11 -6.90 -9.26 -1.92
C ALA A 11 -5.83 -9.63 -0.91
N ARG A 12 -6.20 -10.34 0.18
CA ARG A 12 -5.25 -10.87 1.16
C ARG A 12 -4.25 -11.83 0.54
N ARG A 13 -4.71 -12.81 -0.23
CA ARG A 13 -3.83 -13.78 -0.90
C ARG A 13 -2.85 -13.11 -1.86
N ILE A 14 -3.29 -12.07 -2.57
CA ILE A 14 -2.44 -11.29 -3.48
C ILE A 14 -1.37 -10.54 -2.69
N VAL A 15 -1.73 -9.91 -1.56
CA VAL A 15 -0.77 -9.20 -0.69
C VAL A 15 0.24 -10.18 -0.09
N ASP A 16 -0.19 -11.36 0.35
CA ASP A 16 0.69 -12.40 0.90
C ASP A 16 1.71 -12.88 -0.15
N PHE A 17 1.26 -13.12 -1.38
CA PHE A 17 2.14 -13.51 -2.50
C PHE A 17 3.19 -12.44 -2.82
N LEU A 18 2.77 -11.17 -2.89
CA LEU A 18 3.67 -10.08 -3.19
C LEU A 18 4.62 -9.79 -2.06
N SER A 19 4.18 -9.92 -0.80
CA SER A 19 5.08 -9.80 0.35
C SER A 19 6.23 -10.79 0.25
N GLY A 20 5.96 -12.04 -0.13
CA GLY A 20 7.02 -13.02 -0.39
C GLY A 20 7.93 -12.68 -1.57
N THR A 21 7.36 -12.16 -2.66
CA THR A 21 8.12 -11.77 -3.86
C THR A 21 9.04 -10.59 -3.60
N VAL A 22 8.51 -9.57 -2.94
CA VAL A 22 9.19 -8.32 -2.59
C VAL A 22 10.29 -8.60 -1.56
N TYR A 23 10.01 -9.45 -0.58
CA TYR A 23 11.01 -9.92 0.37
C TYR A 23 12.19 -10.64 -0.31
N ALA A 24 11.92 -11.48 -1.31
CA ALA A 24 12.97 -12.20 -2.03
C ALA A 24 13.91 -11.31 -2.84
N ILE A 25 13.46 -10.12 -3.25
CA ILE A 25 14.26 -9.13 -3.99
C ILE A 25 14.76 -7.97 -3.11
N SER A 26 14.68 -8.12 -1.78
CA SER A 26 15.01 -7.06 -0.82
C SER A 26 14.26 -5.74 -1.04
N GLY A 27 13.08 -5.80 -1.64
CA GLY A 27 12.20 -4.65 -1.81
C GLY A 27 11.33 -4.40 -0.58
N ASP A 28 10.45 -3.41 -0.69
CA ASP A 28 9.48 -3.03 0.33
C ASP A 28 8.03 -3.01 -0.21
N ILE A 29 7.07 -3.29 0.66
CA ILE A 29 5.64 -3.23 0.36
C ILE A 29 4.93 -2.37 1.40
N GLN A 30 4.28 -1.31 0.94
CA GLN A 30 3.62 -0.33 1.80
C GLN A 30 2.16 -0.16 1.41
N ARG A 31 1.27 -0.10 2.40
CA ARG A 31 -0.13 0.26 2.15
C ARG A 31 -0.23 1.78 2.08
N ILE A 32 -0.72 2.31 0.97
CA ILE A 32 -0.81 3.76 0.72
C ILE A 32 -2.26 4.25 0.63
N GLY A 33 -3.24 3.39 0.88
CA GLY A 33 -4.66 3.72 0.84
C GLY A 33 -5.56 2.52 1.13
N MET A 34 -6.88 2.72 1.06
CA MET A 34 -7.85 1.62 1.21
C MET A 34 -7.72 0.64 0.04
N ASN A 35 -7.22 -0.56 0.32
CA ASN A 35 -6.92 -1.59 -0.69
C ASN A 35 -5.93 -1.11 -1.78
N ILE A 36 -5.03 -0.17 -1.46
CA ILE A 36 -3.97 0.26 -2.39
C ILE A 36 -2.61 -0.01 -1.75
N PHE A 37 -1.75 -0.71 -2.49
CA PHE A 37 -0.43 -1.14 -2.03
C PHE A 37 0.64 -0.67 -3.02
N LEU A 38 1.71 -0.09 -2.52
CA LEU A 38 2.91 0.25 -3.25
C LEU A 38 3.94 -0.85 -3.01
N CYS A 39 4.60 -1.32 -4.07
CA CYS A 39 5.71 -2.25 -3.97
C CYS A 39 6.91 -1.57 -4.63
N THR A 40 8.03 -1.51 -3.94
CA THR A 40 9.25 -0.86 -4.43
C THR A 40 10.44 -1.78 -4.31
N PRO A 41 11.29 -1.89 -5.34
CA PRO A 41 12.58 -2.58 -5.23
C PRO A 41 13.55 -1.80 -4.32
N ASP A 42 14.65 -2.44 -3.94
CA ASP A 42 15.69 -1.89 -3.05
C ASP A 42 16.32 -0.58 -3.56
N ASN A 43 16.33 -0.37 -4.87
CA ASN A 43 16.93 0.79 -5.53
C ASN A 43 15.99 2.00 -5.65
N VAL A 44 14.77 1.92 -5.10
CA VAL A 44 13.79 3.01 -5.11
C VAL A 44 13.46 3.40 -3.67
N GLU A 45 14.00 4.53 -3.23
CA GLU A 45 13.70 5.11 -1.92
C GLU A 45 12.38 5.89 -1.97
N VAL A 46 11.40 5.47 -1.16
CA VAL A 46 10.12 6.15 -1.01
C VAL A 46 10.19 7.05 0.22
N THR A 47 10.32 8.35 0.01
CA THR A 47 10.28 9.34 1.09
C THR A 47 8.84 9.82 1.32
N GLY A 48 8.39 9.77 2.57
CA GLY A 48 7.09 10.27 3.01
C GLY A 48 6.09 9.14 3.29
N ASN A 49 5.40 9.23 4.41
CA ASN A 49 4.35 8.29 4.77
C ASN A 49 3.04 8.73 4.07
N ILE A 50 2.77 8.15 2.89
CA ILE A 50 1.53 8.45 2.14
C ILE A 50 0.29 8.13 3.00
N SER A 51 0.39 7.18 3.94
CA SER A 51 -0.68 6.88 4.90
C SER A 51 -1.01 8.08 5.79
N GLU A 52 -0.01 8.82 6.27
CA GLU A 52 -0.21 10.03 7.09
C GLU A 52 -0.83 11.15 6.27
N LEU A 53 -0.36 11.37 5.03
CA LEU A 53 -0.90 12.40 4.15
C LEU A 53 -2.36 12.15 3.72
N MET A 54 -2.73 10.88 3.51
CA MET A 54 -4.13 10.50 3.23
C MET A 54 -5.00 10.64 4.47
N GLN A 55 -4.51 10.21 5.64
CA GLN A 55 -5.23 10.35 6.90
C GLN A 55 -5.46 11.82 7.25
N GLU A 56 -4.49 12.70 6.99
CA GLU A 56 -4.65 14.15 7.13
C GLU A 56 -5.68 14.73 6.16
N ARG A 57 -5.71 14.30 4.89
CA ARG A 57 -6.74 14.75 3.93
C ARG A 57 -8.14 14.31 4.34
N ASP A 58 -8.33 13.04 4.69
CA ASP A 58 -9.64 12.51 5.09
C ASP A 58 -10.15 13.23 6.36
N TYR A 59 -9.23 13.60 7.26
CA TYR A 59 -9.55 14.39 8.46
C TYR A 59 -9.90 15.86 8.15
N GLN A 60 -9.29 16.45 7.13
CA GLN A 60 -9.60 17.81 6.66
C GLN A 60 -10.96 17.87 5.95
N GLU A 61 -11.29 16.86 5.14
CA GLU A 61 -12.56 16.77 4.41
C GLU A 61 -13.75 16.53 5.37
N SER A 62 -13.54 15.80 6.47
CA SER A 62 -14.56 15.54 7.50
C SER A 62 -14.85 16.74 8.42
N ARG A 63 -14.14 17.87 8.29
CA ARG A 63 -14.28 19.07 9.14
C ARG A 63 -15.15 20.18 8.53
N TRP A 64 -15.82 19.91 7.40
CA TRP A 64 -16.76 20.84 6.75
C TRP A 64 -18.14 20.18 6.54
#